data_AF-A0A947BS92-F1
#
_entry.id   AF-A0A947BS92-F1
#
_cell.length_a   1.000
_cell.length_b   1.000
_cell.length_c   1.000
_cell.angle_alpha   90.00
_cell.angle_beta   90.00
_cell.angle_gamma   90.00
#
_symmetry.space_group_name_H-M   'P 1'
#
loop_
_entity.id
_entity.type
_entity.pdbx_description
1 polymer ?
#
loop_
_entity_poly.entity_id
_entity_poly.type
_entity_poly.pdbx_seq_one_letter_code
_entity_poly.pdbx_strand_id
1 'polypeptide(L)'
;MKPGFWISSCIGLLSSLVVPTNATADVVVGDVSVECAEDPACINRLHPDIPMVASADPGERIVFAGRDAFDLTLDPDKLSSADAIPREGIGIVHALTGPVFINGAEAGDVVAITIEALEPANV
;
A
#
# COMPACT_ATOMS: atom_id res chain seq x y z
N MET A 1 -14.06 -72.74 20.99
CA MET A 1 -14.07 -71.56 21.90
C MET A 1 -13.16 -70.49 21.28
N LYS A 2 -13.63 -69.23 21.29
CA LYS A 2 -13.35 -68.11 20.35
C LYS A 2 -11.87 -67.65 20.25
N PRO A 3 -11.40 -67.17 19.07
CA PRO A 3 -10.20 -66.34 18.97
C PRO A 3 -10.54 -64.86 19.20
N GLY A 4 -9.84 -64.20 20.11
CA GLY A 4 -10.03 -62.79 20.44
C GLY A 4 -9.32 -61.88 19.44
N PHE A 5 -10.10 -61.09 18.72
CA PHE A 5 -9.64 -59.95 17.92
C PHE A 5 -9.33 -58.78 18.85
N TRP A 6 -8.07 -58.32 18.90
CA TRP A 6 -7.69 -57.07 19.56
C TRP A 6 -7.65 -55.95 18.53
N ILE A 7 -8.67 -55.09 18.54
CA ILE A 7 -8.68 -53.83 17.78
C ILE A 7 -8.02 -52.77 18.67
N SER A 8 -6.75 -52.48 18.40
CA SER A 8 -6.08 -51.32 18.99
C SER A 8 -6.62 -50.06 18.29
N SER A 9 -7.51 -49.34 18.97
CA SER A 9 -8.06 -48.08 18.50
C SER A 9 -7.03 -46.98 18.69
N CYS A 10 -6.28 -46.66 17.65
CA CYS A 10 -5.49 -45.43 17.59
C CYS A 10 -6.46 -44.24 17.38
N ILE A 11 -6.93 -43.66 18.48
CA ILE A 11 -7.58 -42.34 18.45
C ILE A 11 -6.47 -41.31 18.24
N GLY A 12 -6.16 -41.00 16.98
CA GLY A 12 -5.30 -39.89 16.64
C GLY A 12 -6.03 -38.58 16.97
N LEU A 13 -5.51 -37.82 17.93
CA LEU A 13 -5.89 -36.42 18.10
C LEU A 13 -5.47 -35.67 16.83
N LEU A 14 -6.42 -35.41 15.92
CA LEU A 14 -6.26 -34.35 14.94
C LEU A 14 -6.31 -33.02 15.68
N SER A 15 -5.13 -32.51 16.06
CA SER A 15 -4.98 -31.09 16.39
C SER A 15 -5.20 -30.28 15.11
N SER A 16 -6.40 -29.75 14.95
CA SER A 16 -6.70 -28.70 13.98
C SER A 16 -5.81 -27.50 14.28
N LEU A 17 -4.79 -27.28 13.44
CA LEU A 17 -4.04 -26.03 13.35
C LEU A 17 -5.02 -24.93 12.95
N VAL A 18 -5.50 -24.19 13.95
CA VAL A 18 -6.19 -22.92 13.72
C VAL A 18 -5.12 -21.92 13.32
N VAL A 19 -5.04 -21.60 12.02
CA VAL A 19 -4.23 -20.47 11.55
C VAL A 19 -5.02 -19.21 11.86
N PRO A 20 -4.57 -18.35 12.80
CA PRO A 20 -5.26 -17.09 13.05
C PRO A 20 -5.07 -16.20 11.82
N THR A 21 -6.17 -15.89 11.13
CA THR A 21 -6.20 -14.79 10.16
C THR A 21 -6.31 -13.51 10.97
N ASN A 22 -5.18 -12.96 11.42
CA ASN A 22 -5.17 -11.58 11.86
C ASN A 22 -5.35 -10.72 10.61
N ALA A 23 -6.56 -10.20 10.40
CA ALA A 23 -6.75 -9.06 9.52
C ALA A 23 -6.03 -7.88 10.18
N THR A 24 -4.76 -7.68 9.82
CA THR A 24 -4.05 -6.45 10.17
C THR A 24 -4.75 -5.29 9.47
N ALA A 25 -4.87 -4.14 10.15
CA ALA A 25 -5.42 -2.95 9.52
C ALA A 25 -4.48 -2.49 8.40
N ASP A 26 -5.03 -1.98 7.30
CA ASP A 26 -4.22 -1.49 6.18
C ASP A 26 -3.37 -0.28 6.62
N VAL A 27 -2.14 -0.20 6.08
CA VAL A 27 -1.30 1.00 6.21
C VAL A 27 -1.83 2.06 5.25
N VAL A 28 -2.37 3.16 5.77
CA VAL A 28 -2.92 4.26 4.95
C VAL A 28 -1.91 5.40 4.88
N VAL A 29 -1.62 5.91 3.68
CA VAL A 29 -0.59 6.94 3.44
C VAL A 29 -1.13 8.04 2.54
N GLY A 30 -0.87 9.31 2.89
CA GLY A 30 -1.27 10.50 2.14
C GLY A 30 -2.50 11.21 2.70
N ASP A 31 -2.64 12.49 2.36
CA ASP A 31 -3.79 13.33 2.70
C ASP A 31 -4.23 14.09 1.46
N VAL A 32 -5.43 13.83 0.92
CA VAL A 32 -5.95 14.50 -0.28
C VAL A 32 -6.69 15.81 0.02
N SER A 33 -6.72 16.27 1.29
CA SER A 33 -7.42 17.50 1.69
C SER A 33 -6.56 18.76 1.59
N VAL A 34 -5.24 18.61 1.42
CA VAL A 34 -4.25 19.70 1.31
C VAL A 34 -3.45 19.57 0.02
N GLU A 35 -2.62 20.55 -0.35
CA GLU A 35 -1.65 20.41 -1.46
C GLU A 35 -0.43 19.58 -1.02
N CYS A 36 0.31 19.01 -1.98
CA CYS A 36 1.51 18.19 -1.75
C CYS A 36 2.57 18.92 -0.92
N ALA A 37 2.69 20.24 -1.06
CA ALA A 37 3.63 21.03 -0.28
C ALA A 37 3.34 21.00 1.23
N GLU A 38 2.10 20.75 1.63
CA GLU A 38 1.63 20.72 3.02
C GLU A 38 1.39 19.28 3.51
N ASP A 39 1.35 18.29 2.62
CA ASP A 39 1.25 16.87 2.96
C ASP A 39 2.66 16.30 3.22
N PRO A 40 3.01 15.96 4.48
CA PRO A 40 4.33 15.40 4.79
C PRO A 40 4.57 14.05 4.10
N ALA A 41 3.50 13.35 3.69
CA ALA A 41 3.55 12.12 2.93
C ALA A 41 3.54 12.34 1.41
N CYS A 42 3.78 13.57 0.94
CA CYS A 42 3.92 13.87 -0.47
C CYS A 42 5.33 14.33 -0.83
N ILE A 43 5.85 13.77 -1.92
CA ILE A 43 7.14 14.11 -2.50
C ILE A 43 6.99 14.27 -4.00
N ASN A 44 7.86 15.06 -4.63
CA ASN A 44 7.93 15.14 -6.09
C ASN A 44 9.30 14.78 -6.67
N ARG A 45 10.23 14.33 -5.82
CA ARG A 45 11.55 13.83 -6.20
C ARG A 45 11.83 12.56 -5.42
N LEU A 46 12.53 11.62 -6.03
CA LEU A 46 13.05 10.44 -5.34
C LEU A 46 14.50 10.73 -4.95
N HIS A 47 14.76 10.79 -3.65
CA HIS A 47 16.09 11.00 -3.09
C HIS A 47 16.23 10.15 -1.82
N PRO A 48 17.36 9.44 -1.62
CA PRO A 48 17.54 8.52 -0.49
C PRO A 48 17.46 9.21 0.90
N ASP A 49 17.72 10.51 0.96
CA ASP A 49 17.66 11.29 2.21
C ASP A 49 16.24 11.76 2.57
N ILE A 50 15.24 11.49 1.72
CA ILE A 50 13.85 11.79 2.04
C ILE A 50 13.40 10.83 3.15
N PRO A 51 12.84 11.34 4.26
CA PRO A 51 12.38 10.51 5.35
C PRO A 51 11.20 9.63 4.90
N MET A 52 11.19 8.40 5.37
CA MET A 52 10.04 7.49 5.21
C MET A 52 8.88 8.00 6.07
N VAL A 53 7.66 7.98 5.53
CA VAL A 53 6.47 8.49 6.24
C VAL A 53 5.63 7.40 6.89
N ALA A 54 5.84 6.15 6.47
CA ALA A 54 5.24 4.97 7.04
C ALA A 54 6.18 3.77 6.90
N SER A 55 5.88 2.70 7.62
CA SER A 55 6.52 1.39 7.45
C SER A 55 5.45 0.32 7.25
N ALA A 56 5.78 -0.74 6.51
CA ALA A 56 4.93 -1.89 6.31
C ALA A 56 5.75 -3.19 6.36
N ASP A 57 5.15 -4.26 6.88
CA ASP A 57 5.73 -5.59 6.80
C ASP A 57 5.50 -6.24 5.43
N PRO A 58 6.39 -7.13 4.94
CA PRO A 58 6.12 -7.92 3.75
C PRO A 58 4.78 -8.67 3.84
N GLY A 59 3.90 -8.43 2.86
CA GLY A 59 2.55 -9.01 2.81
C GLY A 59 1.46 -8.16 3.45
N GLU A 60 1.81 -7.04 4.09
CA GLU A 60 0.84 -6.06 4.57
C GLU A 60 0.28 -5.22 3.43
N ARG A 61 -1.00 -4.87 3.53
CA ARG A 61 -1.70 -4.06 2.54
C ARG A 61 -1.46 -2.58 2.82
N ILE A 62 -1.18 -1.83 1.76
CA ILE A 62 -0.98 -0.38 1.83
C ILE A 62 -2.03 0.29 0.94
N VAL A 63 -2.73 1.28 1.49
CA VAL A 63 -3.66 2.15 0.76
C VAL A 63 -3.01 3.51 0.60
N PHE A 64 -2.67 3.85 -0.64
CA PHE A 64 -2.17 5.18 -0.99
C PHE A 64 -3.32 6.10 -1.37
N ALA A 65 -3.49 7.20 -0.62
CA ALA A 65 -4.32 8.31 -1.02
C ALA A 65 -3.57 9.09 -2.12
N GLY A 66 -3.78 8.67 -3.36
CA GLY A 66 -3.15 9.25 -4.55
C GLY A 66 -3.77 10.58 -4.96
N ARG A 67 -2.97 11.41 -5.63
CA ARG A 67 -3.35 12.70 -6.21
C ARG A 67 -3.16 12.64 -7.73
N ASP A 68 -3.76 13.56 -8.47
CA ASP A 68 -3.40 13.73 -9.89
C ASP A 68 -1.98 14.31 -10.05
N ALA A 69 -1.44 14.21 -11.26
CA ALA A 69 -0.06 14.60 -11.55
C ALA A 69 0.26 16.07 -11.24
N PHE A 70 -0.74 16.94 -11.27
CA PHE A 70 -0.66 18.37 -11.02
C PHE A 70 -1.17 18.76 -9.63
N ASP A 71 -1.23 17.81 -8.69
CA ASP A 71 -1.51 18.06 -7.29
C ASP A 71 -2.89 18.70 -7.03
N LEU A 72 -3.95 18.12 -7.60
CA LEU A 72 -5.34 18.54 -7.38
C LEU A 72 -5.69 19.91 -7.99
N THR A 73 -4.84 20.44 -8.88
CA THR A 73 -5.11 21.69 -9.61
C THR A 73 -6.01 21.50 -10.83
N LEU A 74 -6.36 20.26 -11.17
CA LEU A 74 -7.30 19.91 -12.23
C LEU A 74 -8.67 19.59 -11.64
N ASP A 75 -9.73 20.16 -12.22
CA ASP A 75 -11.10 19.70 -11.97
C ASP A 75 -11.40 18.52 -12.93
N PRO A 76 -11.45 17.27 -12.44
CA PRO A 76 -11.59 16.09 -13.30
C PRO A 76 -12.95 16.02 -14.01
N ASP A 77 -13.98 16.68 -13.47
CA ASP A 77 -15.32 16.68 -14.05
C ASP A 77 -15.49 17.78 -15.12
N LYS A 78 -14.63 18.80 -15.11
CA LYS A 78 -14.72 19.93 -16.05
C LYS A 78 -13.61 19.95 -17.09
N LEU A 79 -12.43 19.40 -16.78
CA LEU A 79 -11.24 19.51 -17.61
C LEU A 79 -10.61 18.13 -17.83
N SER A 80 -10.56 17.70 -19.10
CA SER A 80 -9.79 16.51 -19.50
C SER A 80 -8.30 16.81 -19.76
N SER A 81 -7.93 18.09 -19.78
CA SER A 81 -6.56 18.60 -19.90
C SER A 81 -6.48 20.05 -19.43
N ALA A 82 -5.36 20.45 -18.81
CA ALA A 82 -5.08 21.87 -18.59
C ALA A 82 -4.97 22.63 -19.92
N ASP A 83 -5.43 23.88 -19.96
CA ASP A 83 -5.04 24.81 -21.03
C ASP A 83 -3.51 24.90 -21.02
N ALA A 84 -2.89 24.50 -22.13
CA ALA A 84 -1.45 24.31 -22.21
C ALA A 84 -0.70 25.63 -21.96
N ILE A 85 -0.31 25.88 -20.70
CA ILE A 85 0.79 26.76 -20.32
C ILE A 85 1.90 25.84 -19.81
N PRO A 86 2.75 25.28 -20.68
CA PRO A 86 3.60 24.11 -20.37
C PRO A 86 4.71 24.35 -19.35
N ARG A 87 4.75 25.51 -18.69
CA ARG A 87 5.83 25.93 -17.79
C ARG A 87 5.36 26.44 -16.43
N GLU A 88 4.10 26.83 -16.31
CA GLU A 88 3.55 27.23 -15.01
C GLU A 88 3.07 25.95 -14.32
N GLY A 89 3.60 25.65 -13.14
CA GLY A 89 3.22 24.45 -12.38
C GLY A 89 4.04 23.18 -12.65
N ILE A 90 4.85 23.06 -13.70
CA ILE A 90 5.65 21.83 -13.95
C ILE A 90 6.68 21.51 -12.84
N GLY A 91 6.99 22.48 -11.98
CA GLY A 91 7.87 22.23 -10.84
C GLY A 91 7.25 21.26 -9.82
N ILE A 92 5.92 21.25 -9.72
CA ILE A 92 5.17 20.44 -8.75
C ILE A 92 5.10 18.98 -9.17
N VAL A 93 5.09 18.71 -10.48
CA VAL A 93 4.88 17.35 -10.99
C VAL A 93 6.11 16.46 -10.80
N HIS A 94 5.95 15.16 -10.54
CA HIS A 94 4.69 14.47 -10.18
C HIS A 94 4.55 14.47 -8.67
N ALA A 95 3.37 14.78 -8.13
CA ALA A 95 3.07 14.58 -6.72
C ALA A 95 2.93 13.07 -6.42
N LEU A 96 3.82 12.52 -5.61
CA LEU A 96 3.91 11.09 -5.26
C LEU A 96 3.62 10.92 -3.77
N THR A 97 2.71 10.01 -3.44
CA THR A 97 2.40 9.65 -2.06
C THR A 97 3.41 8.62 -1.53
N GLY A 98 4.05 8.92 -0.40
CA GLY A 98 5.10 8.09 0.22
C GLY A 98 6.26 8.93 0.76
N PRO A 99 7.46 8.35 0.94
CA PRO A 99 7.83 6.94 0.75
C PRO A 99 7.41 6.02 1.91
N VAL A 100 7.18 4.73 1.61
CA VAL A 100 6.92 3.70 2.63
C VAL A 100 8.14 2.79 2.78
N PHE A 101 8.59 2.60 4.01
CA PHE A 101 9.67 1.69 4.35
C PHE A 101 9.16 0.25 4.41
N ILE A 102 9.80 -0.67 3.69
CA ILE A 102 9.47 -2.09 3.79
C ILE A 102 10.41 -2.75 4.79
N ASN A 103 9.86 -3.29 5.87
CA ASN A 103 10.65 -3.86 6.95
C ASN A 103 11.50 -5.05 6.46
N GLY A 104 12.80 -4.97 6.73
CA GLY A 104 13.77 -6.00 6.34
C GLY A 104 14.26 -5.93 4.88
N ALA A 105 13.81 -4.96 4.09
CA ALA A 105 14.33 -4.77 2.73
C ALA A 105 15.75 -4.18 2.74
N GLU A 106 16.66 -4.79 1.97
CA GLU A 106 18.05 -4.36 1.84
C GLU A 106 18.44 -4.09 0.36
N ALA A 107 19.59 -3.43 0.17
CA ALA A 107 20.09 -3.13 -1.17
C ALA A 107 20.43 -4.43 -1.94
N GLY A 108 19.75 -4.64 -3.07
CA GLY A 108 19.87 -5.85 -3.90
C GLY A 108 18.62 -6.73 -3.87
N ASP A 109 17.70 -6.49 -2.93
CA ASP A 109 16.40 -7.16 -2.90
C ASP A 109 15.47 -6.66 -4.00
N VAL A 110 14.40 -7.43 -4.23
CA VAL A 110 13.30 -7.07 -5.12
C VAL A 110 12.04 -6.87 -4.29
N VAL A 111 11.44 -5.69 -4.39
CA VAL A 111 10.12 -5.42 -3.81
C VAL A 111 9.05 -5.82 -4.81
N ALA A 112 8.29 -6.87 -4.50
CA ALA A 112 7.15 -7.28 -5.31
C ALA A 112 5.89 -6.53 -4.87
N ILE A 113 5.26 -5.79 -5.79
CA ILE A 113 4.03 -5.04 -5.54
C ILE A 113 2.89 -5.69 -6.31
N THR A 114 1.80 -5.99 -5.61
CA THR A 114 0.52 -6.40 -6.22
C THR A 114 -0.48 -5.26 -6.07
N ILE A 115 -0.99 -4.75 -7.18
CA ILE A 115 -2.06 -3.74 -7.18
C ILE A 115 -3.39 -4.50 -7.11
N GLU A 116 -4.04 -4.46 -5.96
CA GLU A 116 -5.31 -5.16 -5.75
C GLU A 116 -6.50 -4.37 -6.31
N ALA A 117 -6.48 -3.04 -6.16
CA ALA A 117 -7.53 -2.14 -6.61
C ALA A 117 -6.95 -0.76 -6.94
N LEU A 118 -7.66 -0.04 -7.81
CA LEU A 118 -7.43 1.37 -8.10
C LEU A 118 -8.80 2.03 -8.24
N GLU A 119 -9.09 2.97 -7.35
CA GLU A 119 -10.39 3.64 -7.28
C GLU A 119 -10.20 5.14 -7.49
N PRO A 120 -11.04 5.80 -8.31
CA PRO A 120 -11.07 7.25 -8.38
C PRO A 120 -11.43 7.84 -7.01
N ALA A 121 -10.71 8.87 -6.58
CA ALA A 121 -11.07 9.60 -5.38
C ALA A 121 -12.37 10.38 -5.59
N ASN A 122 -13.18 10.50 -4.54
CA ASN A 122 -14.36 11.36 -4.52
C ASN A 122 -13.92 12.73 -3.97
N VAL A 123 -13.43 13.59 -4.87
CA VAL A 123 -12.84 14.90 -4.57
C VAL A 123 -13.73 16.04 -5.07
#